data_AF-A0A0F2S4K8-F1
#
_entry.id   AF-A0A0F2S4K8-F1
#
_cell.length_a   1.000
_cell.length_b   1.000
_cell.length_c   1.000
_cell.angle_alpha   90.00
_cell.angle_beta   90.00
_cell.angle_gamma   90.00
#
_symmetry.space_group_name_H-M   'P 1'
#
loop_
_entity.id
_entity.type
_entity.pdbx_description
1 polymer ?
#
loop_
_entity_poly.entity_id
_entity_poly.type
_entity_poly.pdbx_seq_one_letter_code
_entity_poly.pdbx_strand_id
1 'polypeptide(L)'
;MSDFIARIREMADEGYSQAETARALRATAGRVQYYAKANGIEFGNKRSIIDLNELRALARKGLTRQQAAILMGVAYRSMCVAWRRAGCDELMPEQPAPAVAEAERQDMRPDQAARILEAVAHPKWSPALDADILARKDRGQHFTRIGAEMRLPRVTVEQRWHRLRIVPLMVEALRVAVRADLKYAALDEVTL
;
A
#
# COMPACT_ATOMS: atom_id res chain seq x y z
N MET A 1 -29.02 -34.32 17.76
CA MET A 1 -27.56 -34.15 17.63
C MET A 1 -27.03 -34.77 16.33
N SER A 2 -27.56 -35.93 15.92
CA SER A 2 -27.30 -36.56 14.60
C SER A 2 -27.51 -35.59 13.42
N ASP A 3 -28.62 -34.84 13.41
CA ASP A 3 -28.97 -33.93 12.31
C ASP A 3 -27.96 -32.79 12.09
N PHE A 4 -27.30 -32.32 13.16
CA PHE A 4 -26.31 -31.26 13.07
C PHE A 4 -25.04 -31.73 12.33
N ILE A 5 -24.60 -32.97 12.60
CA ILE A 5 -23.42 -33.56 11.95
C ILE A 5 -23.74 -33.88 10.48
N ALA A 6 -24.93 -34.41 10.21
CA ALA A 6 -25.40 -34.66 8.85
C ALA A 6 -25.39 -33.37 8.01
N ARG A 7 -25.88 -32.26 8.58
CA ARG A 7 -25.90 -30.97 7.89
C ARG A 7 -24.50 -30.38 7.67
N ILE A 8 -23.58 -30.58 8.61
CA ILE A 8 -22.17 -30.19 8.42
C ILE A 8 -21.55 -30.96 7.25
N ARG A 9 -21.81 -32.27 7.14
CA ARG A 9 -21.29 -33.12 6.07
C ARG A 9 -21.84 -32.71 4.70
N GLU A 10 -23.16 -32.56 4.59
CA GLU A 10 -23.83 -32.09 3.37
C GLU A 10 -23.23 -30.76 2.88
N MET A 11 -23.08 -29.77 3.77
CA MET A 11 -22.48 -28.49 3.39
C MET A 11 -20.99 -28.60 3.00
N ALA A 12 -20.24 -29.48 3.65
CA ALA A 12 -18.85 -29.74 3.27
C ALA A 12 -18.75 -30.38 1.88
N ASP A 13 -19.64 -31.32 1.56
CA ASP A 13 -19.73 -31.99 0.26
C ASP A 13 -20.18 -31.01 -0.85
N GLU A 14 -21.05 -30.04 -0.52
CA GLU A 14 -21.40 -28.90 -1.38
C GLU A 14 -20.26 -27.87 -1.52
N GLY A 15 -19.14 -28.07 -0.84
CA GLY A 15 -17.95 -27.23 -0.91
C GLY A 15 -18.08 -25.90 -0.16
N TYR A 16 -18.94 -25.81 0.84
CA TYR A 16 -18.94 -24.66 1.75
C TYR A 16 -17.67 -24.68 2.61
N SER A 17 -17.15 -23.50 2.92
CA SER A 17 -16.08 -23.36 3.91
C SER A 17 -16.64 -23.50 5.34
N GLN A 18 -15.77 -23.84 6.29
CA GLN A 18 -16.12 -23.94 7.71
C GLN A 18 -16.81 -22.65 8.24
N ALA A 19 -16.39 -21.48 7.77
CA ALA A 19 -16.97 -20.20 8.18
C ALA A 19 -18.38 -19.99 7.62
N GLU A 20 -18.62 -20.39 6.37
CA GLU A 20 -19.95 -20.30 5.75
C GLU A 20 -20.92 -21.30 6.38
N THR A 21 -20.47 -22.52 6.65
CA THR A 21 -21.24 -23.54 7.39
C THR A 21 -21.59 -23.06 8.79
N ALA A 22 -20.65 -22.43 9.52
CA ALA A 22 -20.93 -21.85 10.83
C ALA A 22 -22.03 -20.78 10.77
N ARG A 23 -21.97 -19.89 9.77
CA ARG A 23 -22.99 -18.84 9.56
C ARG A 23 -24.36 -19.44 9.23
N ALA A 24 -24.41 -20.40 8.31
CA ALA A 24 -25.66 -21.03 7.89
C ALA A 24 -26.35 -21.78 9.05
N LEU A 25 -25.58 -22.45 9.88
CA LEU A 25 -26.09 -23.22 11.03
C LEU A 25 -26.28 -22.38 12.30
N ARG A 26 -26.07 -21.06 12.23
CA ARG A 26 -26.09 -20.14 13.38
C ARG A 26 -25.25 -20.67 14.56
N ALA A 27 -24.08 -21.22 14.25
CA ALA A 27 -23.15 -21.80 15.21
C ALA A 27 -21.79 -21.08 15.17
N THR A 28 -20.98 -21.26 16.21
CA THR A 28 -19.61 -20.74 16.22
C THR A 28 -18.70 -21.60 15.33
N ALA A 29 -17.69 -20.99 14.71
CA ALA A 29 -16.73 -21.71 13.87
C ALA A 29 -16.00 -22.82 14.64
N GLY A 30 -15.68 -22.59 15.93
CA GLY A 30 -15.06 -23.59 16.79
C GLY A 30 -15.96 -24.81 17.05
N ARG A 31 -17.27 -24.61 17.20
CA ARG A 31 -18.23 -25.71 17.35
C ARG A 31 -18.30 -26.57 16.08
N VAL A 32 -18.37 -25.94 14.91
CA VAL A 32 -18.34 -26.65 13.63
C VAL A 32 -17.04 -27.43 13.46
N GLN A 33 -15.90 -26.82 13.81
CA GLN A 33 -14.58 -27.48 13.75
C GLN A 33 -14.51 -28.74 14.63
N TYR A 34 -15.01 -28.62 15.86
CA TYR A 34 -14.99 -29.71 16.83
C TYR A 34 -15.76 -30.94 16.30
N TYR A 35 -17.00 -30.74 15.83
CA TYR A 35 -17.81 -31.83 15.30
C TYR A 35 -17.28 -32.36 13.98
N ALA A 36 -16.78 -31.51 13.08
CA ALA A 36 -16.18 -31.96 11.84
C ALA A 36 -14.97 -32.86 12.09
N LYS A 37 -14.05 -32.45 12.97
CA LYS A 37 -12.86 -33.22 13.34
C LYS A 37 -13.22 -34.56 14.00
N ALA A 38 -14.16 -34.55 14.93
CA ALA A 38 -14.59 -35.76 15.63
C ALA A 38 -15.25 -36.82 14.70
N ASN A 39 -15.73 -36.41 13.52
CA ASN A 39 -16.47 -37.26 12.59
C ASN A 39 -15.75 -37.44 11.24
N GLY A 40 -14.47 -37.06 11.14
CA GLY A 40 -13.68 -37.16 9.91
C GLY A 40 -14.25 -36.36 8.74
N ILE A 41 -14.92 -35.24 8.99
CA ILE A 41 -15.44 -34.36 7.95
C ILE A 41 -14.38 -33.33 7.63
N GLU A 42 -13.89 -33.35 6.40
CA GLU A 42 -12.93 -32.37 5.91
C GLU A 42 -13.68 -31.27 5.15
N PHE A 43 -13.54 -30.03 5.61
CA PHE A 43 -13.96 -28.90 4.79
C PHE A 43 -12.96 -28.75 3.66
N GLY A 44 -13.45 -28.89 2.43
CA GLY A 44 -12.68 -28.54 1.24
C GLY A 44 -12.09 -27.15 1.45
N ASN A 45 -10.77 -27.09 1.54
CA ASN A 45 -10.07 -25.83 1.70
C ASN A 45 -10.22 -25.11 0.37
N LYS A 46 -11.33 -24.38 0.16
CA LYS A 46 -11.47 -23.35 -0.88
C LYS A 46 -10.52 -22.17 -0.63
N ARG A 47 -9.37 -22.41 0.02
CA ARG A 47 -8.15 -21.81 -0.51
C ARG A 47 -8.12 -22.28 -1.94
N SER A 48 -8.52 -21.42 -2.86
CA SER A 48 -8.06 -21.46 -4.23
C SER A 48 -6.60 -21.89 -4.16
N ILE A 49 -6.35 -23.19 -4.38
CA ILE A 49 -5.00 -23.73 -4.40
C ILE A 49 -4.50 -23.10 -5.67
N ILE A 50 -3.86 -21.95 -5.50
CA ILE A 50 -3.25 -21.22 -6.58
C ILE A 50 -2.19 -22.19 -7.09
N ASP A 51 -2.43 -22.77 -8.27
CA ASP A 51 -1.49 -23.68 -8.89
C ASP A 51 -0.20 -22.89 -9.18
N LEU A 52 0.87 -23.27 -8.50
CA LEU A 52 2.15 -22.57 -8.60
C LEU A 52 2.76 -22.75 -10.01
N ASN A 53 2.43 -23.82 -10.73
CA ASN A 53 2.88 -24.01 -12.10
C ASN A 53 2.11 -23.10 -13.06
N GLU A 54 0.81 -22.93 -12.84
CA GLU A 54 0.01 -21.96 -13.58
C GLU A 54 0.52 -20.53 -13.35
N LEU A 55 0.84 -20.17 -12.11
CA LEU A 55 1.48 -18.88 -11.80
C LEU A 55 2.80 -18.67 -12.54
N ARG A 56 3.67 -19.69 -12.58
CA ARG A 56 4.93 -19.61 -13.33
C ARG A 56 4.68 -19.42 -14.82
N ALA A 57 3.66 -20.07 -15.38
CA ALA A 57 3.27 -19.88 -16.77
C ALA A 57 2.77 -18.45 -17.03
N LEU A 58 1.97 -17.86 -16.13
CA LEU A 58 1.53 -16.47 -16.23
C LEU A 58 2.71 -15.48 -16.09
N ALA A 59 3.65 -15.74 -15.19
CA ALA A 59 4.85 -14.92 -15.01
C ALA A 59 5.74 -14.94 -16.25
N ARG A 60 5.95 -16.12 -16.87
CA ARG A 60 6.70 -16.25 -18.14
C ARG A 60 6.02 -15.54 -19.32
N LYS A 61 4.69 -15.39 -19.28
CA LYS A 61 3.93 -14.57 -20.24
C LYS A 61 4.04 -13.05 -19.96
N GLY A 62 4.80 -12.65 -18.94
CA GLY A 62 5.01 -11.25 -18.57
C GLY A 62 3.84 -10.60 -17.82
N LEU A 63 2.89 -11.38 -17.29
CA LEU A 63 1.80 -10.82 -16.52
C LEU A 63 2.28 -10.32 -15.16
N THR A 64 1.74 -9.17 -14.74
CA THR A 64 1.96 -8.64 -13.39
C THR A 64 1.16 -9.43 -12.36
N ARG A 65 1.58 -9.35 -11.09
CA ARG A 65 0.87 -9.96 -9.94
C ARG A 65 -0.61 -9.56 -9.90
N GLN A 66 -0.93 -8.32 -10.25
CA GLN A 66 -2.30 -7.82 -10.23
C GLN A 66 -3.14 -8.44 -11.35
N GLN A 67 -2.59 -8.56 -12.56
CA GLN A 67 -3.27 -9.22 -13.68
C GLN A 67 -3.51 -10.70 -13.40
N ALA A 68 -2.53 -11.39 -12.82
CA ALA A 68 -2.68 -12.78 -12.41
C ALA A 68 -3.74 -12.95 -11.31
N ALA A 69 -3.80 -12.03 -10.33
CA ALA A 69 -4.84 -12.06 -9.29
C ALA A 69 -6.25 -11.97 -9.88
N ILE A 70 -6.46 -11.07 -10.84
CA ILE A 70 -7.73 -10.91 -11.54
C ILE A 70 -8.06 -12.18 -12.34
N LEU A 71 -7.11 -12.69 -13.12
CA LEU A 71 -7.31 -13.85 -13.99
C LEU A 71 -7.62 -15.13 -13.21
N MET A 72 -6.98 -15.32 -12.04
CA MET A 72 -7.19 -16.47 -11.18
C MET A 72 -8.35 -16.29 -10.18
N GLY A 73 -9.04 -15.14 -10.19
CA GLY A 73 -10.16 -14.86 -9.29
C GLY A 73 -9.77 -14.89 -7.80
N VAL A 74 -8.53 -14.50 -7.47
CA VAL A 74 -8.01 -14.53 -6.09
C VAL A 74 -7.72 -13.14 -5.56
N ALA A 75 -7.84 -12.97 -4.25
CA ALA A 75 -7.48 -11.72 -3.59
C ALA A 75 -6.00 -11.39 -3.83
N TYR A 76 -5.69 -10.12 -4.14
CA TYR A 76 -4.34 -9.65 -4.47
C TYR A 76 -3.31 -10.02 -3.38
N ARG A 77 -3.68 -9.95 -2.10
CA ARG A 77 -2.80 -10.32 -1.00
C ARG A 77 -2.43 -11.81 -1.03
N SER A 78 -3.38 -12.68 -1.33
CA SER A 78 -3.14 -14.12 -1.50
C SER A 78 -2.24 -14.39 -2.70
N MET A 79 -2.48 -13.65 -3.80
CA MET A 79 -1.64 -13.71 -4.99
C MET A 79 -0.19 -13.35 -4.68
N CYS A 80 0.07 -12.26 -3.95
CA CYS A 80 1.43 -11.86 -3.58
C CYS A 80 2.20 -12.95 -2.80
N VAL A 81 1.52 -13.66 -1.90
CA VAL A 81 2.13 -14.75 -1.12
C VAL A 81 2.42 -15.96 -2.04
N ALA A 82 1.47 -16.33 -2.90
CA ALA A 82 1.63 -17.44 -3.82
C ALA A 82 2.72 -17.17 -4.89
N TRP A 83 2.76 -15.94 -5.41
CA TRP A 83 3.76 -15.47 -6.38
C TRP A 83 5.18 -15.62 -5.86
N ARG A 84 5.42 -15.19 -4.61
CA ARG A 84 6.72 -15.34 -3.94
C ARG A 84 7.08 -16.80 -3.74
N ARG A 85 6.12 -17.63 -3.31
CA ARG A 85 6.33 -19.08 -3.12
C ARG A 85 6.63 -19.81 -4.43
N ALA A 86 6.06 -19.35 -5.54
CA ALA A 86 6.29 -19.91 -6.86
C ALA A 86 7.67 -19.52 -7.44
N GLY A 87 8.36 -18.54 -6.86
CA GLY A 87 9.62 -17.99 -7.41
C GLY A 87 9.40 -17.14 -8.66
N CYS A 88 8.19 -16.57 -8.83
CA CYS A 88 7.86 -15.85 -10.05
C CYS A 88 8.58 -14.50 -10.20
N ASP A 89 9.19 -13.98 -9.14
CA ASP A 89 9.96 -12.72 -9.19
C ASP A 89 11.21 -12.83 -10.06
N GLU A 90 11.82 -14.03 -10.14
CA GLU A 90 12.99 -14.31 -10.99
C GLU A 90 12.60 -14.65 -12.44
N LEU A 91 11.33 -15.00 -12.68
CA LEU A 91 10.81 -15.42 -13.97
C LEU A 91 10.18 -14.29 -14.78
N MET A 92 9.97 -13.13 -14.16
CA MET A 92 9.52 -11.98 -14.92
C MET A 92 10.69 -11.52 -15.79
N PRO A 93 10.54 -11.46 -17.12
CA PRO A 93 11.51 -10.76 -17.94
C PRO A 93 11.66 -9.37 -17.33
N GLU A 94 12.90 -8.92 -17.12
CA GLU A 94 13.21 -7.59 -16.59
C GLU A 94 12.39 -6.61 -17.42
N GLN A 95 11.26 -6.19 -16.85
CA GLN A 95 10.30 -5.39 -17.59
C GLN A 95 11.06 -4.10 -17.82
N PRO A 96 11.42 -3.76 -19.09
CA PRO A 96 12.14 -2.53 -19.34
C PRO A 96 11.33 -1.48 -18.63
N ALA A 97 11.97 -0.77 -17.69
CA ALA A 97 11.31 0.21 -16.84
C ALA A 97 10.35 0.96 -17.74
N PRO A 98 9.03 0.98 -17.43
CA PRO A 98 8.06 1.56 -18.34
C PRO A 98 8.68 2.87 -18.77
N ALA A 99 8.89 3.01 -20.08
CA ALA A 99 9.27 4.28 -20.65
C ALA A 99 8.09 5.17 -20.30
N VAL A 100 8.13 5.73 -19.09
CA VAL A 100 7.39 6.90 -18.70
C VAL A 100 7.87 7.83 -19.77
N ALA A 101 7.04 8.02 -20.80
CA ALA A 101 7.24 9.05 -21.75
C ALA A 101 7.66 10.23 -20.87
N GLU A 102 8.89 10.69 -21.04
CA GLU A 102 9.31 12.01 -20.60
C GLU A 102 8.46 12.96 -21.45
N ALA A 103 7.14 12.95 -21.20
CA ALA A 103 6.21 13.97 -21.56
C ALA A 103 6.88 15.17 -20.93
N GLU A 104 7.51 15.95 -21.81
CA GLU A 104 8.26 17.16 -21.57
C GLU A 104 7.76 17.75 -20.26
N ARG A 105 8.45 17.44 -19.14
CA ARG A 105 8.03 17.95 -17.85
C ARG A 105 8.31 19.43 -17.95
N GLN A 106 7.31 20.18 -18.40
CA GLN A 106 7.39 21.62 -18.55
C GLN A 106 7.93 22.12 -17.22
N ASP A 107 9.15 22.68 -17.27
CA ASP A 107 9.83 23.13 -16.07
C ASP A 107 8.89 24.09 -15.34
N MET A 108 8.52 23.73 -14.12
CA MET A 108 7.59 24.50 -13.32
C MET A 108 8.19 25.91 -13.11
N ARG A 109 7.47 26.94 -13.56
CA ARG A 109 7.92 28.33 -13.41
C ARG A 109 7.92 28.74 -11.92
N PRO A 110 8.81 29.66 -11.50
CA PRO A 110 8.84 30.15 -10.12
C PRO A 110 7.48 30.63 -9.57
N ASP A 111 6.69 31.35 -10.37
CA ASP A 111 5.35 31.84 -9.96
C ASP A 111 4.34 30.70 -9.74
N GLN A 112 4.50 29.58 -10.45
CA GLN A 112 3.68 28.40 -10.23
C GLN A 112 4.10 27.68 -8.95
N ALA A 113 5.42 27.57 -8.71
CA ALA A 113 5.94 27.02 -7.46
C ALA A 113 5.48 27.86 -6.25
N ALA A 114 5.53 29.18 -6.34
CA ALA A 114 5.06 30.10 -5.29
C ALA A 114 3.60 29.84 -4.92
N ARG A 115 2.69 29.74 -5.90
CA ARG A 115 1.26 29.44 -5.68
C ARG A 115 1.02 28.09 -5.00
N ILE A 116 1.82 27.08 -5.31
CA ILE A 116 1.73 25.77 -4.62
C ILE A 116 2.20 25.90 -3.17
N LEU A 117 3.28 26.66 -2.94
CA LEU A 117 3.89 26.83 -1.63
C LEU A 117 3.06 27.69 -0.67
N GLU A 118 2.21 28.58 -1.18
CA GLU A 118 1.23 29.34 -0.38
C GLU A 118 0.35 28.43 0.48
N ALA A 119 -0.08 27.28 -0.05
CA ALA A 119 -0.93 26.32 0.67
C ALA A 119 -0.25 25.72 1.93
N VAL A 120 1.09 25.76 1.99
CA VAL A 120 1.88 25.22 3.09
C VAL A 120 2.73 26.28 3.80
N ALA A 121 2.58 27.55 3.46
CA ALA A 121 3.33 28.64 4.07
C ALA A 121 3.22 28.59 5.61
N HIS A 122 4.35 28.78 6.29
CA HIS A 122 4.38 28.80 7.74
C HIS A 122 5.61 29.59 8.25
N PRO A 123 5.48 30.44 9.29
CA PRO A 123 6.54 31.37 9.69
C PRO A 123 7.84 30.71 10.14
N LYS A 124 7.73 29.54 10.78
CA LYS A 124 8.87 28.77 11.32
C LYS A 124 9.52 27.80 10.32
N TRP A 125 9.02 27.73 9.10
CA TRP A 125 9.51 26.79 8.08
C TRP A 125 10.07 27.57 6.90
N SER A 126 10.96 26.95 6.14
CA SER A 126 11.45 27.48 4.86
C SER A 126 11.36 26.39 3.79
N PRO A 127 11.28 26.74 2.50
CA PRO A 127 11.28 25.76 1.43
C PRO A 127 12.50 24.83 1.48
N ALA A 128 13.66 25.33 1.89
CA ALA A 128 14.86 24.52 2.08
C ALA A 128 14.71 23.45 3.19
N LEU A 129 14.13 23.82 4.34
CA LEU A 129 13.89 22.87 5.44
C LEU A 129 12.87 21.81 5.04
N ASP A 130 11.82 22.21 4.33
CA ASP A 130 10.79 21.29 3.86
C ASP A 130 11.32 20.31 2.80
N ALA A 131 12.17 20.79 1.89
CA ALA A 131 12.87 19.94 0.93
C ALA A 131 13.77 18.91 1.63
N ASP A 132 14.51 19.33 2.67
CA ASP A 132 15.38 18.42 3.44
C ASP A 132 14.57 17.35 4.19
N ILE A 133 13.41 17.71 4.77
CA ILE A 133 12.51 16.74 5.42
C ILE A 133 12.04 15.67 4.43
N LEU A 134 11.55 16.07 3.25
CA LEU A 134 11.09 15.13 2.23
C LEU A 134 12.25 14.22 1.78
N ALA A 135 13.40 14.80 1.44
CA ALA A 135 14.57 14.04 1.00
C ALA A 135 15.10 13.04 2.04
N ARG A 136 15.06 13.38 3.34
CA ARG A 136 15.43 12.45 4.41
C ARG A 136 14.40 11.34 4.60
N LYS A 137 13.12 11.66 4.47
CA LYS A 137 12.05 10.66 4.59
C LYS A 137 12.04 9.68 3.42
N ASP A 138 12.34 10.13 2.22
CA ASP A 138 12.49 9.28 1.03
C ASP A 138 13.68 8.32 1.16
N ARG A 139 14.74 8.74 1.86
CA ARG A 139 15.87 7.87 2.25
C ARG A 139 15.55 6.94 3.43
N GLY A 140 14.31 6.88 3.89
CA GLY A 140 13.88 5.99 4.97
C GLY A 140 14.27 6.42 6.39
N GLN A 141 14.75 7.65 6.60
CA GLN A 141 15.09 8.11 7.94
C GLN A 141 13.86 8.22 8.87
N HIS A 142 14.05 7.99 10.17
CA HIS A 142 13.02 8.15 11.20
C HIS A 142 12.89 9.61 11.66
N PHE A 143 11.66 10.06 11.98
CA PHE A 143 11.39 11.44 12.42
C PHE A 143 12.19 11.88 13.64
N THR A 144 12.47 10.97 14.60
CA THR A 144 13.29 11.27 15.78
C THR A 144 14.69 11.72 15.38
N ARG A 145 15.30 11.04 14.40
CA ARG A 145 16.64 11.38 13.90
C ARG A 145 16.62 12.69 13.13
N ILE A 146 15.64 12.88 12.25
CA ILE A 146 15.48 14.12 11.47
C ILE A 146 15.30 15.32 12.41
N GLY A 147 14.41 15.22 13.39
CA GLY A 147 14.18 16.29 14.38
C GLY A 147 15.42 16.62 15.20
N ALA A 148 16.16 15.62 15.68
CA ALA A 148 17.41 15.84 16.40
C ALA A 148 18.46 16.60 15.55
N GLU A 149 18.65 16.20 14.29
CA GLU A 149 19.61 16.84 13.37
C GLU A 149 19.18 18.27 12.98
N MET A 150 17.87 18.52 12.84
CA MET A 150 17.31 19.84 12.55
C MET A 150 17.11 20.72 13.80
N ARG A 151 17.38 20.20 15.00
CA ARG A 151 17.07 20.84 16.30
C ARG A 151 15.60 21.24 16.44
N LEU A 152 14.69 20.39 15.94
CA LEU A 152 13.24 20.56 16.00
C LEU A 152 12.59 19.39 16.76
N PRO A 153 11.47 19.61 17.47
CA PRO A 153 10.73 18.51 18.08
C PRO A 153 10.27 17.49 17.02
N ARG A 154 10.38 16.19 17.34
CA ARG A 154 9.97 15.09 16.45
C ARG A 154 8.56 15.31 15.89
N VAL A 155 7.60 15.63 16.76
CA VAL A 155 6.18 15.79 16.39
C VAL A 155 6.00 16.91 15.37
N THR A 156 6.74 18.01 15.51
CA THR A 156 6.70 19.15 14.59
C THR A 156 7.18 18.76 13.19
N VAL A 157 8.25 17.97 13.08
CA VAL A 157 8.74 17.42 11.81
C VAL A 157 7.74 16.46 11.18
N GLU A 158 7.17 15.56 11.99
CA GLU A 158 6.19 14.57 11.54
C GLU A 158 4.92 15.22 10.97
N GLN A 159 4.36 16.18 11.70
CA GLN A 159 3.20 16.97 11.23
C GLN A 159 3.52 17.74 9.96
N ARG A 160 4.71 18.35 9.87
CA ARG A 160 5.13 19.08 8.67
C ARG A 160 5.23 18.17 7.46
N TRP A 161 5.90 17.03 7.60
CA TRP A 161 6.01 16.04 6.53
C TRP A 161 4.64 15.56 6.03
N HIS A 162 3.70 15.29 6.95
CA HIS A 162 2.34 14.89 6.58
C HIS A 162 1.59 15.96 5.79
N ARG A 163 1.77 17.25 6.12
CA ARG A 163 1.16 18.35 5.37
C ARG A 163 1.79 18.51 3.97
N LEU A 164 3.09 18.29 3.82
CA LEU A 164 3.76 18.43 2.53
C LEU A 164 3.35 17.35 1.53
N ARG A 165 3.27 16.09 1.97
CA ARG A 165 3.02 14.95 1.06
C ARG A 165 1.61 14.91 0.46
N ILE A 166 0.65 15.65 1.02
CA ILE A 166 -0.73 15.68 0.51
C ILE A 166 -0.91 16.73 -0.59
N VAL A 167 0.04 17.65 -0.75
CA VAL A 167 -0.05 18.69 -1.77
C VAL A 167 0.53 18.15 -3.09
N PRO A 168 -0.24 18.14 -4.18
CA PRO A 168 0.26 17.72 -5.48
C PRO A 168 1.46 18.55 -5.92
N LEU A 169 2.43 17.91 -6.57
CA LEU A 169 3.62 18.55 -7.15
C LEU A 169 4.50 19.31 -6.13
N MET A 170 4.37 19.00 -4.83
CA MET A 170 5.13 19.68 -3.77
C MET A 170 6.64 19.52 -3.91
N VAL A 171 7.11 18.33 -4.32
CA VAL A 171 8.55 18.06 -4.49
C VAL A 171 9.14 18.91 -5.60
N GLU A 172 8.43 19.03 -6.73
CA GLU A 172 8.82 19.88 -7.85
C GLU A 172 8.81 21.36 -7.46
N ALA A 173 7.76 21.82 -6.77
CA ALA A 173 7.64 23.19 -6.30
C ALA A 173 8.78 23.58 -5.34
N LEU A 174 9.10 22.72 -4.36
CA LEU A 174 10.22 22.93 -3.44
C LEU A 174 11.57 22.97 -4.15
N ARG A 175 11.79 22.12 -5.17
CA ARG A 175 13.03 22.12 -5.97
C ARG A 175 13.22 23.44 -6.71
N VAL A 176 12.16 23.94 -7.35
CA VAL A 176 12.19 25.24 -8.06
C VAL A 176 12.43 26.37 -7.06
N ALA A 177 11.72 26.34 -5.92
CA ALA A 177 11.86 27.35 -4.89
C ALA A 177 13.26 27.42 -4.28
N VAL A 178 13.87 26.28 -3.96
CA VAL A 178 15.26 26.24 -3.45
C VAL A 178 16.24 26.78 -4.49
N ARG A 179 16.04 26.47 -5.78
CA ARG A 179 16.90 26.98 -6.87
C ARG A 179 16.76 28.49 -7.07
N ALA A 180 15.55 29.01 -6.93
CA ALA A 180 15.23 30.42 -7.11
C ALA A 180 15.31 31.24 -5.80
N ASP A 181 15.82 30.66 -4.71
CA ASP A 181 15.88 31.24 -3.37
C ASP A 181 14.55 31.86 -2.89
N LEU A 182 13.43 31.20 -3.21
CA LEU A 182 12.11 31.65 -2.78
C LEU A 182 11.95 31.44 -1.27
N LYS A 183 11.32 32.41 -0.62
CA LYS A 183 10.85 32.31 0.76
C LYS A 183 9.35 32.10 0.76
N TYR A 184 8.79 31.53 1.82
CA TYR A 184 7.35 31.62 2.01
C TYR A 184 6.96 33.09 2.05
N ALA A 185 5.84 33.44 1.42
CA ALA A 185 5.22 34.73 1.66
C ALA A 185 5.13 34.92 3.18
N ALA A 186 5.64 36.05 3.68
CA ALA A 186 5.49 36.39 5.07
C ALA A 186 3.99 36.34 5.35
N LEU A 187 3.57 35.39 6.19
CA LEU A 187 2.23 35.43 6.73
C LEU A 187 2.29 36.61 7.68
N ASP A 188 1.83 37.78 7.22
CA ASP A 188 1.62 38.94 8.07
C ASP A 188 0.97 38.43 9.34
N GLU A 189 1.60 38.74 10.48
CA GLU A 189 1.21 38.24 11.78
C GLU A 189 -0.30 38.45 11.93
N VAL A 190 -1.07 37.36 11.80
CA VAL A 190 -2.45 37.35 12.25
C VAL A 190 -2.34 37.40 13.76
N THR A 191 -2.25 38.62 14.30
CA THR A 191 -2.47 38.92 15.71
C THR A 191 -3.83 38.33 16.07
N LEU A 192 -3.81 37.17 16.73
CA LEU A 192 -4.96 36.54 17.37
C LEU A 192 -5.21 37.20 18.73
#